data_AF-A0A496RWB5-F1
#
_entry.id   AF-A0A496RWB5-F1
#
_cell.length_a   1.000
_cell.length_b   1.000
_cell.length_c   1.000
_cell.angle_alpha   90.00
_cell.angle_beta   90.00
_cell.angle_gamma   90.00
#
_symmetry.space_group_name_H-M   'P 1'
#
loop_
_entity.id
_entity.type
_entity.pdbx_description
1 polymer ?
#
loop_
_entity_poly.entity_id
_entity_poly.type
_entity_poly.pdbx_seq_one_letter_code
_entity_poly.pdbx_strand_id
1 'polypeptide(L)'
;MNYNIKKIQADSKQRYIDLGIYVEGCDISGKLHEEHVQAANCVNTQLAAGNLPQISTQVCLDCGEQAKHYHHNISYREEHWLCIVPLCVSCHYSLHTKIVNDVFYDFGIIQSVSDYLTENPNITLGILASIHGMSRHRVSAVCSTNKLQTKFQEQRFGWENGQHKPDKLELEQLYTQLQSARKVAKELGVDAKTIWDWLNEYNIPINESNYNKSVRLKLSNEELLTYIIQGYTRQQIADTIGVHKATIGKWIASLPKDKLAQAVGKEKYNKNIYMQIKRTKAKLKIQHYRQNYIDSVVSEMEKEFI
;
A
#
# COMPACT_ATOMS: atom_id res chain seq x y z
N MET A 1 -26.71 -10.43 10.83
CA MET A 1 -26.92 -9.22 10.00
C MET A 1 -25.80 -9.14 8.98
N ASN A 2 -26.10 -9.07 7.68
CA ASN A 2 -25.09 -8.83 6.65
C ASN A 2 -24.80 -7.34 6.57
N TYR A 3 -23.64 -6.91 7.06
CA TYR A 3 -23.20 -5.52 6.94
C TYR A 3 -22.77 -5.27 5.49
N ASN A 4 -23.48 -4.38 4.79
CA ASN A 4 -23.05 -3.92 3.47
C ASN A 4 -21.91 -2.91 3.67
N ILE A 5 -20.68 -3.44 3.74
CA ILE A 5 -19.47 -2.65 4.00
C ILE A 5 -19.34 -1.48 3.03
N LYS A 6 -19.70 -1.65 1.74
CA LYS A 6 -19.65 -0.58 0.75
C LYS A 6 -20.67 0.53 1.03
N LYS A 7 -21.87 0.16 1.48
CA LYS A 7 -22.90 1.12 1.90
C LYS A 7 -22.50 1.84 3.19
N ILE A 8 -21.96 1.13 4.17
CA ILE A 8 -21.46 1.73 5.42
C ILE A 8 -20.28 2.67 5.14
N GLN A 9 -19.37 2.30 4.23
CA GLN A 9 -18.27 3.14 3.79
C GLN A 9 -18.77 4.38 3.02
N ALA A 10 -19.76 4.23 2.15
CA ALA A 10 -20.34 5.35 1.41
C ALA A 10 -21.14 6.30 2.32
N ASP A 11 -21.96 5.77 3.23
CA ASP A 11 -22.76 6.54 4.18
C ASP A 11 -21.86 7.25 5.21
N SER A 12 -20.79 6.57 5.67
CA SER A 12 -19.79 7.21 6.53
C SER A 12 -19.00 8.27 5.77
N LYS A 13 -18.56 7.98 4.53
CA LYS A 13 -17.84 8.94 3.68
C LYS A 13 -18.67 10.20 3.42
N GLN A 14 -19.93 10.05 3.03
CA GLN A 14 -20.83 11.19 2.79
C GLN A 14 -21.07 11.97 4.08
N ARG A 15 -21.29 11.28 5.21
CA ARG A 15 -21.48 11.91 6.51
C ARG A 15 -20.23 12.66 7.01
N TYR A 16 -19.02 12.17 6.72
CA TYR A 16 -17.76 12.89 7.03
C TYR A 16 -17.52 14.11 6.11
N ILE A 17 -18.01 14.07 4.86
CA ILE A 17 -18.00 15.19 3.93
C ILE A 17 -19.00 16.27 4.38
N ASP A 18 -20.23 15.88 4.71
CA ASP A 18 -21.30 16.80 5.13
C ASP A 18 -20.97 17.52 6.46
N LEU A 19 -20.11 16.94 7.28
CA LEU A 19 -19.66 17.49 8.56
C LEU A 19 -18.33 18.26 8.48
N GLY A 20 -17.69 18.32 7.31
CA GLY A 20 -16.41 19.03 7.12
C GLY A 20 -15.19 18.37 7.77
N ILE A 21 -15.25 17.07 8.06
CA ILE A 21 -14.22 16.32 8.84
C ILE A 21 -13.30 15.51 7.93
N TYR A 22 -13.75 15.19 6.71
CA TYR A 22 -12.98 14.36 5.79
C TYR A 22 -11.98 15.17 4.97
N VAL A 23 -10.70 15.12 5.33
CA VAL A 23 -9.61 15.53 4.42
C VAL A 23 -9.36 14.38 3.45
N GLU A 24 -9.93 14.46 2.23
CA GLU A 24 -9.60 13.56 1.12
C GLU A 24 -8.10 13.66 0.85
N GLY A 25 -7.29 12.69 1.29
CA GLY A 25 -5.88 12.63 0.89
C GLY A 25 -4.81 12.63 1.99
N CYS A 26 -5.01 11.98 3.13
CA CYS A 26 -3.87 11.69 4.02
C CYS A 26 -3.51 10.20 3.92
N ASP A 27 -2.89 9.80 2.80
CA ASP A 27 -2.48 8.41 2.61
C ASP A 27 -1.26 8.09 3.50
N ILE A 28 -1.51 7.23 4.49
CA ILE A 28 -0.52 6.73 5.45
C ILE A 28 0.38 5.66 4.78
N SER A 29 0.07 5.23 3.55
CA SER A 29 0.80 4.18 2.81
C SER A 29 2.24 4.54 2.44
N GLY A 30 2.69 5.77 2.71
CA GLY A 30 4.02 6.26 2.37
C GLY A 30 4.22 6.55 0.87
N LYS A 31 3.21 6.28 0.04
CA LYS A 31 3.13 6.82 -1.32
C LYS A 31 2.26 8.06 -1.28
N LEU A 32 2.84 9.21 -1.60
CA LEU A 32 2.07 10.42 -1.83
C LEU A 32 1.15 10.18 -3.03
N HIS A 33 -0.16 10.37 -2.84
CA HIS A 33 -1.12 10.40 -3.94
C HIS A 33 -0.74 11.55 -4.89
N GLU A 34 -0.98 11.38 -6.18
CA GLU A 34 -0.63 12.37 -7.21
C GLU A 34 -1.23 13.75 -6.89
N GLU A 35 -2.47 13.78 -6.41
CA GLU A 35 -3.19 15.00 -6.01
C GLU A 35 -2.47 15.74 -4.87
N HIS A 36 -1.83 15.05 -3.91
CA HIS A 36 -1.11 15.75 -2.83
C HIS A 36 0.15 16.43 -3.34
N VAL A 37 0.82 15.77 -4.29
CA VAL A 37 2.00 16.34 -4.95
C VAL A 37 1.61 17.57 -5.76
N GLN A 38 0.48 17.50 -6.48
CA GLN A 38 -0.05 18.62 -7.25
C GLN A 38 -0.46 19.79 -6.35
N ALA A 39 -1.20 19.54 -5.27
CA ALA A 39 -1.59 20.56 -4.30
C ALA A 39 -0.36 21.23 -3.67
N ALA A 40 0.62 20.44 -3.22
CA ALA A 40 1.87 20.97 -2.66
C ALA A 40 2.66 21.81 -3.67
N ASN A 41 2.71 21.38 -4.93
CA ASN A 41 3.35 22.15 -6.00
C ASN A 41 2.62 23.46 -6.25
N CYS A 42 1.27 23.47 -6.25
CA CYS A 42 0.48 24.69 -6.39
C CYS A 42 0.80 25.70 -5.30
N VAL A 43 0.81 25.28 -4.03
CA VAL A 43 1.19 26.13 -2.89
C VAL A 43 2.60 26.71 -3.05
N ASN A 44 3.57 25.88 -3.46
CA ASN A 44 4.95 26.33 -3.68
C ASN A 44 5.05 27.34 -4.84
N THR A 45 4.30 27.14 -5.93
CA THR A 45 4.22 28.09 -7.04
C THR A 45 3.64 29.44 -6.58
N GLN A 46 2.57 29.43 -5.77
CA GLN A 46 1.99 30.66 -5.24
C GLN A 46 2.91 31.38 -4.25
N LEU A 47 3.69 30.64 -3.45
CA LEU A 47 4.72 31.22 -2.57
C LEU A 47 5.85 31.87 -3.37
N ALA A 48 6.32 31.22 -4.44
CA ALA A 48 7.34 31.76 -5.33
C ALA A 48 6.86 33.02 -6.08
N ALA A 49 5.58 33.05 -6.44
CA ALA A 49 4.95 34.22 -7.07
C ALA A 49 4.66 35.38 -6.09
N GLY A 50 4.82 35.18 -4.78
CA GLY A 50 4.49 36.18 -3.76
C GLY A 50 2.99 36.35 -3.48
N ASN A 51 2.15 35.45 -4.02
CA ASN A 51 0.71 35.47 -3.81
C ASN A 51 0.29 34.86 -2.47
N LEU A 52 1.18 34.10 -1.83
CA LEU A 52 1.04 33.60 -0.47
C LEU A 52 2.15 34.16 0.43
N PRO A 53 1.86 34.44 1.71
CA PRO A 53 2.89 34.85 2.64
C PRO A 53 3.89 33.72 2.87
N GLN A 54 5.18 34.08 3.00
CA GLN A 54 6.22 33.11 3.35
C GLN A 54 5.91 32.45 4.69
N ILE A 55 6.04 31.12 4.79
CA ILE A 55 5.68 30.41 6.02
C ILE A 55 6.48 30.89 7.25
N SER A 56 7.71 31.39 7.02
CA SER A 56 8.57 32.00 8.04
C SER A 56 8.08 33.34 8.58
N THR A 57 7.10 33.98 7.93
CA THR A 57 6.46 35.21 8.44
C THR A 57 5.11 34.94 9.11
N GLN A 58 4.65 33.70 9.08
CA GLN A 58 3.37 33.30 9.64
C GLN A 58 3.56 32.68 11.03
N VAL A 59 2.58 32.88 11.90
CA VAL A 59 2.47 32.17 13.17
C VAL A 59 1.52 30.98 13.01
N CYS A 60 1.73 29.95 13.81
CA CYS A 60 0.90 28.77 13.89
C CYS A 60 -0.52 29.20 14.30
N LEU A 61 -1.51 28.81 13.50
CA LEU A 61 -2.90 29.14 13.78
C LEU A 61 -3.37 28.61 15.14
N ASP A 62 -2.88 27.45 15.56
CA ASP A 62 -3.35 26.78 16.77
C ASP A 62 -2.67 27.27 18.05
N CYS A 63 -1.35 27.49 18.03
CA CYS A 63 -0.57 27.75 19.25
C CYS A 63 0.20 29.07 19.24
N GLY A 64 0.15 29.85 18.16
CA GLY A 64 0.86 31.13 18.04
C GLY A 64 2.38 31.05 17.86
N GLU A 65 2.99 29.88 18.02
CA GLU A 65 4.43 29.65 17.74
C GLU A 65 4.77 29.83 16.26
N GLN A 66 6.04 30.01 15.91
CA GLN A 66 6.47 30.14 14.51
C GLN A 66 5.99 28.97 13.64
N ALA A 67 5.21 29.26 12.59
CA ALA A 67 4.75 28.23 11.66
C ALA A 67 5.91 27.69 10.83
N LYS A 68 5.82 26.41 10.47
CA LYS A 68 6.83 25.73 9.65
C LYS A 68 6.23 25.03 8.43
N HIS A 69 4.94 24.69 8.46
CA HIS A 69 4.25 24.01 7.37
C HIS A 69 2.92 24.68 7.05
N TYR A 70 2.48 24.57 5.79
CA TYR A 70 1.08 24.74 5.43
C TYR A 70 0.36 23.39 5.49
N HIS A 71 -0.87 23.39 6.00
CA HIS A 71 -1.75 22.23 6.07
C HIS A 71 -3.03 22.49 5.26
N HIS A 72 -3.43 21.55 4.39
CA HIS A 72 -4.69 21.64 3.64
C HIS A 72 -5.85 21.25 4.56
N ASN A 73 -6.68 22.22 4.95
CA ASN A 73 -7.69 22.02 6.00
C ASN A 73 -9.01 21.42 5.50
N ILE A 74 -9.29 21.48 4.19
CA ILE A 74 -10.55 21.01 3.60
C ILE A 74 -10.35 19.73 2.79
N SER A 75 -9.53 19.78 1.73
CA SER A 75 -9.38 18.68 0.78
C SER A 75 -8.15 18.88 -0.11
N TYR A 76 -7.70 17.82 -0.78
CA TYR A 76 -6.69 17.87 -1.83
C TYR A 76 -7.27 17.98 -3.25
N ARG A 77 -8.57 18.28 -3.40
CA ARG A 77 -9.17 18.65 -4.69
C ARG A 77 -8.67 20.01 -5.18
N GLU A 78 -8.61 20.18 -6.49
CA GLU A 78 -8.03 21.35 -7.15
C GLU A 78 -8.62 22.68 -6.67
N GLU A 79 -9.94 22.74 -6.49
CA GLU A 79 -10.67 23.91 -5.98
C GLU A 79 -10.29 24.29 -4.52
N HIS A 80 -9.60 23.41 -3.79
CA HIS A 80 -9.22 23.58 -2.39
C HIS A 80 -7.70 23.60 -2.17
N TRP A 81 -6.86 23.55 -3.22
CA TRP A 81 -5.40 23.53 -3.05
C TRP A 81 -4.84 24.74 -2.30
N LEU A 82 -5.51 25.88 -2.36
CA LEU A 82 -5.10 27.10 -1.64
C LEU A 82 -5.84 27.30 -0.31
N CYS A 83 -6.72 26.37 0.06
CA CYS A 83 -7.34 26.33 1.39
C CYS A 83 -6.33 25.71 2.37
N ILE A 84 -5.35 26.51 2.76
CA ILE A 84 -4.26 26.10 3.64
C ILE A 84 -4.20 26.94 4.90
N VAL A 85 -3.73 26.34 5.99
CA VAL A 85 -3.48 27.00 7.26
C VAL A 85 -2.02 26.84 7.70
N PRO A 86 -1.36 27.90 8.19
CA PRO A 86 0.00 27.81 8.70
C PRO A 86 0.01 27.14 10.07
N LEU A 87 0.80 26.09 10.22
CA LEU A 87 0.95 25.35 11.49
C LEU A 87 2.42 25.15 11.83
N CYS A 88 2.72 25.13 13.12
CA CYS A 88 3.99 24.59 13.61
C CYS A 88 3.99 23.05 13.45
N VAL A 89 5.18 22.44 13.50
CA VAL A 89 5.34 21.00 13.26
C VAL A 89 4.52 20.18 14.26
N SER A 90 4.55 20.53 15.55
CA SER A 90 3.84 19.80 16.60
C SER A 90 2.31 19.90 16.43
N CYS A 91 1.76 21.07 16.12
CA CYS A 91 0.33 21.23 15.88
C CYS A 91 -0.11 20.53 14.59
N HIS A 92 0.68 20.59 13.52
CA HIS A 92 0.36 19.86 12.28
C HIS A 92 0.30 18.33 12.52
N TYR A 93 1.30 17.75 13.20
CA TYR A 93 1.24 16.32 13.56
C TYR A 93 0.09 16.01 14.53
N SER A 94 -0.15 16.90 15.49
CA SER A 94 -1.25 16.76 16.44
C SER A 94 -2.58 16.80 15.70
N LEU A 95 -2.79 17.67 14.72
CA LEU A 95 -4.02 17.73 13.93
C LEU A 95 -4.29 16.39 13.22
N HIS A 96 -3.29 15.82 12.55
CA HIS A 96 -3.42 14.49 11.93
C HIS A 96 -3.63 13.36 12.92
N THR A 97 -3.13 13.49 14.15
CA THR A 97 -3.28 12.48 15.20
C THR A 97 -4.58 12.67 16.00
N LYS A 98 -5.02 13.91 16.15
CA LYS A 98 -6.20 14.35 16.87
C LYS A 98 -7.42 14.12 16.04
N ILE A 99 -7.41 14.37 14.73
CA ILE A 99 -8.50 13.91 13.82
C ILE A 99 -8.66 12.39 13.95
N VAL A 100 -7.56 11.64 14.02
CA VAL A 100 -7.63 10.20 14.25
C VAL A 100 -8.27 9.88 15.61
N ASN A 101 -7.91 10.58 16.68
CA ASN A 101 -8.46 10.35 18.03
C ASN A 101 -9.89 10.92 18.23
N ASP A 102 -10.24 12.06 17.65
CA ASP A 102 -11.55 12.73 17.77
C ASP A 102 -12.60 11.98 16.94
N VAL A 103 -12.20 11.34 15.82
CA VAL A 103 -13.02 10.31 15.15
C VAL A 103 -13.31 9.13 16.09
N PHE A 104 -12.45 8.85 17.08
CA PHE A 104 -12.69 7.84 18.11
C PHE A 104 -13.42 8.37 19.37
N TYR A 105 -13.32 9.66 19.72
CA TYR A 105 -13.77 10.18 21.02
C TYR A 105 -14.90 11.23 20.97
N ASP A 106 -14.95 12.14 20.00
CA ASP A 106 -15.83 13.33 20.07
C ASP A 106 -17.24 13.10 19.50
N PHE A 107 -17.49 12.04 18.74
CA PHE A 107 -18.79 11.86 18.09
C PHE A 107 -19.86 11.14 18.91
N GLY A 108 -19.62 10.76 20.16
CA GLY A 108 -20.63 10.12 21.02
C GLY A 108 -21.24 8.83 20.44
N ILE A 109 -20.70 8.31 19.33
CA ILE A 109 -21.05 7.01 18.76
C ILE A 109 -20.64 5.90 19.74
N ILE A 110 -19.74 6.22 20.68
CA ILE A 110 -19.33 5.32 21.72
C ILE A 110 -18.84 6.12 22.93
N GLN A 111 -19.46 5.92 24.08
CA GLN A 111 -19.10 6.60 25.34
C GLN A 111 -17.67 6.28 25.83
N SER A 112 -17.07 5.21 25.29
CA SER A 112 -15.64 4.96 25.24
C SER A 112 -15.38 3.91 24.15
N VAL A 113 -14.28 3.94 23.38
CA VAL A 113 -13.96 2.86 22.43
C VAL A 113 -14.09 1.45 23.06
N SER A 114 -13.91 1.34 24.38
CA SER A 114 -14.18 0.13 25.16
C SER A 114 -15.65 -0.35 25.06
N ASP A 115 -16.63 0.53 25.14
CA ASP A 115 -18.07 0.19 25.14
C ASP A 115 -18.52 -0.36 23.77
N TYR A 116 -18.09 0.24 22.67
CA TYR A 116 -18.40 -0.25 21.31
C TYR A 116 -17.76 -1.59 21.03
N LEU A 117 -16.52 -1.77 21.46
CA LEU A 117 -15.88 -3.07 21.38
C LEU A 117 -16.61 -4.09 22.26
N THR A 118 -17.31 -3.65 23.33
CA THR A 118 -18.10 -4.50 24.23
C THR A 118 -19.42 -4.90 23.59
N GLU A 119 -20.08 -3.96 22.92
CA GLU A 119 -21.30 -4.21 22.16
C GLU A 119 -21.04 -4.96 20.84
N ASN A 120 -19.80 -4.91 20.32
CA ASN A 120 -19.41 -5.52 19.04
C ASN A 120 -18.21 -6.46 19.21
N PRO A 121 -18.39 -7.62 19.87
CA PRO A 121 -17.30 -8.54 20.21
C PRO A 121 -16.60 -9.17 18.99
N ASN A 122 -17.18 -9.07 17.79
CA ASN A 122 -16.61 -9.64 16.56
C ASN A 122 -15.73 -8.65 15.79
N ILE A 123 -15.57 -7.41 16.27
CA ILE A 123 -14.71 -6.42 15.62
C ILE A 123 -13.25 -6.76 15.90
N THR A 124 -12.51 -7.07 14.83
CA THR A 124 -11.07 -7.34 14.89
C THR A 124 -10.26 -6.07 14.60
N LEU A 125 -8.97 -6.07 14.98
CA LEU A 125 -8.03 -5.02 14.57
C LEU A 125 -7.95 -4.85 13.04
N GLY A 126 -8.17 -5.93 12.29
CA GLY A 126 -8.21 -5.90 10.82
C GLY A 126 -9.44 -5.16 10.29
N ILE A 127 -10.61 -5.39 10.91
CA ILE A 127 -11.85 -4.67 10.56
C ILE A 127 -11.70 -3.19 10.88
N LEU A 128 -11.19 -2.83 12.05
CA LEU A 128 -10.91 -1.43 12.41
C LEU A 128 -9.92 -0.78 11.45
N ALA A 129 -8.81 -1.46 11.16
CA ALA A 129 -7.83 -0.99 10.18
C ALA A 129 -8.46 -0.73 8.81
N SER A 130 -9.36 -1.62 8.36
CA SER A 130 -10.07 -1.47 7.10
C SER A 130 -11.12 -0.36 7.11
N ILE A 131 -11.84 -0.16 8.23
CA ILE A 131 -12.85 0.90 8.36
C ILE A 131 -12.19 2.28 8.31
N HIS A 132 -11.04 2.41 8.97
CA HIS A 132 -10.36 3.70 9.14
C HIS A 132 -9.23 3.96 8.12
N GLY A 133 -9.01 3.05 7.16
CA GLY A 133 -7.94 3.21 6.17
C GLY A 133 -6.53 3.24 6.78
N MET A 134 -6.33 2.59 7.93
CA MET A 134 -5.08 2.58 8.66
C MET A 134 -4.38 1.22 8.56
N SER A 135 -3.07 1.18 8.80
CA SER A 135 -2.40 -0.10 8.97
C SER A 135 -2.82 -0.76 10.30
N ARG A 136 -2.94 -2.09 10.31
CA ARG A 136 -3.23 -2.88 11.53
C ARG A 136 -2.25 -2.58 12.66
N HIS A 137 -1.00 -2.27 12.33
CA HIS A 137 0.02 -1.87 13.30
C HIS A 137 -0.31 -0.53 13.98
N ARG A 138 -0.78 0.48 13.22
CA ARG A 138 -1.20 1.76 13.78
C ARG A 138 -2.43 1.63 14.68
N VAL A 139 -3.44 0.88 14.24
CA VAL A 139 -4.62 0.61 15.08
C VAL A 139 -4.19 -0.10 16.36
N SER A 140 -3.32 -1.10 16.25
CA SER A 140 -2.76 -1.79 17.43
C SER A 140 -2.05 -0.82 18.37
N ALA A 141 -1.22 0.09 17.86
CA ALA A 141 -0.50 1.07 18.68
C ALA A 141 -1.46 2.02 19.41
N VAL A 142 -2.51 2.50 18.74
CA VAL A 142 -3.55 3.33 19.35
C VAL A 142 -4.29 2.55 20.44
N CYS A 143 -4.65 1.29 20.20
CA CYS A 143 -5.26 0.42 21.21
C CYS A 143 -4.34 0.17 22.40
N SER A 144 -3.03 0.01 22.19
CA SER A 144 -2.03 -0.13 23.25
C SER A 144 -1.99 1.10 24.15
N THR A 145 -1.85 2.29 23.56
CA THR A 145 -1.76 3.57 24.29
C THR A 145 -2.99 3.82 25.16
N ASN A 146 -4.16 3.38 24.71
CA ASN A 146 -5.44 3.56 25.42
C ASN A 146 -5.81 2.39 26.34
N LYS A 147 -4.90 1.44 26.60
CA LYS A 147 -5.17 0.23 27.42
C LYS A 147 -6.34 -0.64 26.92
N LEU A 148 -6.70 -0.51 25.64
CA LEU A 148 -7.68 -1.37 24.96
C LEU A 148 -7.06 -2.69 24.50
N GLN A 149 -5.75 -2.82 24.69
CA GLN A 149 -4.96 -3.96 24.22
C GLN A 149 -5.41 -5.27 24.85
N THR A 150 -5.81 -5.31 26.12
CA THR A 150 -6.21 -6.54 26.83
C THR A 150 -7.34 -7.27 26.11
N LYS A 151 -8.31 -6.54 25.54
CA LYS A 151 -9.44 -7.13 24.83
C LYS A 151 -9.07 -7.72 23.47
N PHE A 152 -8.25 -7.01 22.71
CA PHE A 152 -7.71 -7.54 21.45
C PHE A 152 -6.63 -8.59 21.68
N GLN A 153 -5.95 -8.54 22.83
CA GLN A 153 -5.01 -9.55 23.29
C GLN A 153 -5.75 -10.82 23.66
N GLU A 154 -6.89 -10.79 24.33
CA GLU A 154 -7.71 -12.00 24.58
C GLU A 154 -8.17 -12.66 23.26
N GLN A 155 -8.60 -11.86 22.28
CA GLN A 155 -8.85 -12.36 20.92
C GLN A 155 -7.59 -12.88 20.23
N ARG A 156 -6.40 -12.31 20.49
CA ARG A 156 -5.14 -12.67 19.83
C ARG A 156 -4.43 -13.87 20.51
N PHE A 157 -4.53 -14.00 21.83
CA PHE A 157 -3.95 -15.06 22.64
C PHE A 157 -4.75 -16.37 22.51
N GLY A 158 -6.04 -16.32 22.15
CA GLY A 158 -6.79 -17.51 21.75
C GLY A 158 -6.25 -18.18 20.48
N TRP A 159 -5.53 -17.41 19.64
CA TRP A 159 -5.08 -17.85 18.32
C TRP A 159 -3.57 -18.17 18.29
N GLU A 160 -2.73 -17.40 18.99
CA GLU A 160 -1.28 -17.62 19.03
C GLU A 160 -0.85 -18.90 19.79
N ASN A 161 -1.75 -19.50 20.59
CA ASN A 161 -1.51 -20.81 21.25
C ASN A 161 -2.08 -22.02 20.48
N GLY A 162 -2.60 -21.83 19.26
CA GLY A 162 -3.09 -22.94 18.42
C GLY A 162 -4.32 -23.68 18.95
N GLN A 163 -5.07 -23.11 19.90
CA GLN A 163 -6.21 -23.78 20.54
C GLN A 163 -7.57 -23.43 19.94
N HIS A 164 -7.74 -22.29 19.28
CA HIS A 164 -9.00 -22.01 18.61
C HIS A 164 -8.98 -22.49 17.15
N LYS A 165 -9.48 -23.70 16.94
CA LYS A 165 -9.91 -24.17 15.63
C LYS A 165 -11.21 -23.42 15.26
N PRO A 166 -11.28 -22.68 14.15
CA PRO A 166 -12.53 -22.04 13.70
C PRO A 166 -13.62 -23.08 13.53
N ASP A 167 -14.87 -22.68 13.70
CA ASP A 167 -15.98 -23.55 13.31
C ASP A 167 -16.04 -23.70 11.77
N LYS A 168 -16.90 -24.60 11.30
CA LYS A 168 -17.02 -24.89 9.87
C LYS A 168 -17.41 -23.66 9.05
N LEU A 169 -18.34 -22.84 9.53
CA LEU A 169 -18.87 -21.70 8.79
C LEU A 169 -17.82 -20.59 8.68
N GLU A 170 -17.12 -20.32 9.78
CA GLU A 170 -16.04 -19.34 9.83
C GLU A 170 -14.89 -19.73 8.90
N LEU A 171 -14.45 -21.00 8.93
CA LEU A 171 -13.39 -21.48 8.06
C LEU A 171 -13.79 -21.41 6.58
N GLU A 172 -15.03 -21.77 6.26
CA GLU A 172 -15.56 -21.71 4.89
C GLU A 172 -15.62 -20.27 4.36
N GLN A 173 -16.03 -19.30 5.18
CA GLN A 173 -16.04 -17.88 4.82
C GLN A 173 -14.63 -17.36 4.58
N LEU A 174 -13.70 -17.61 5.51
CA LEU A 174 -12.30 -17.21 5.40
C LEU A 174 -11.64 -17.82 4.15
N TYR A 175 -11.87 -19.11 3.91
CA TYR A 175 -11.31 -19.80 2.75
C TYR A 175 -11.89 -19.27 1.45
N THR A 176 -13.20 -19.02 1.39
CA THR A 176 -13.87 -18.41 0.23
C THR A 176 -13.30 -17.02 -0.09
N GLN A 177 -13.09 -16.19 0.94
CA GLN A 177 -12.57 -14.84 0.78
C GLN A 177 -11.10 -14.81 0.33
N LEU A 178 -10.25 -15.65 0.93
CA LEU A 178 -8.81 -15.62 0.68
C LEU A 178 -8.38 -16.52 -0.48
N GLN A 179 -9.21 -17.50 -0.85
CA GLN A 179 -9.01 -18.49 -1.92
C GLN A 179 -7.70 -19.28 -1.81
N SER A 180 -7.09 -19.34 -0.62
CA SER A 180 -5.79 -19.98 -0.42
C SER A 180 -5.59 -20.40 1.03
N ALA A 181 -5.36 -21.71 1.25
CA ALA A 181 -5.08 -22.26 2.58
C ALA A 181 -3.85 -21.60 3.23
N ARG A 182 -2.84 -21.19 2.45
CA ARG A 182 -1.67 -20.45 2.96
C ARG A 182 -2.02 -19.05 3.46
N LYS A 183 -2.92 -18.34 2.77
CA LYS A 183 -3.35 -17.01 3.23
C LYS A 183 -4.19 -17.13 4.48
N VAL A 184 -5.10 -18.12 4.53
CA VAL A 184 -5.88 -18.45 5.74
C VAL A 184 -4.93 -18.77 6.88
N ALA A 185 -3.98 -19.69 6.69
CA ALA A 185 -2.98 -20.07 7.69
C ALA A 185 -2.21 -18.87 8.26
N LYS A 186 -1.79 -17.94 7.38
CA LYS A 186 -1.13 -16.70 7.79
C LYS A 186 -2.05 -15.79 8.62
N GLU A 187 -3.33 -15.69 8.28
CA GLU A 187 -4.30 -14.89 9.03
C GLU A 187 -4.59 -15.50 10.40
N LEU A 188 -4.69 -16.84 10.46
CA LEU A 188 -5.01 -17.55 11.70
C LEU A 188 -3.76 -17.88 12.55
N GLY A 189 -2.56 -17.58 12.07
CA GLY A 189 -1.31 -17.86 12.78
C GLY A 189 -0.96 -19.35 12.90
N VAL A 190 -1.45 -20.20 11.99
CA VAL A 190 -1.20 -21.66 12.00
C VAL A 190 -0.44 -22.12 10.75
N ASP A 191 -0.01 -23.38 10.72
CA ASP A 191 0.60 -23.96 9.52
C ASP A 191 -0.45 -24.22 8.43
N ALA A 192 -0.05 -24.11 7.15
CA ALA A 192 -0.94 -24.38 6.03
C ALA A 192 -1.50 -25.80 6.06
N LYS A 193 -0.72 -26.79 6.53
CA LYS A 193 -1.16 -28.17 6.71
C LYS A 193 -2.33 -28.26 7.70
N THR A 194 -2.31 -27.50 8.78
CA THR A 194 -3.41 -27.47 9.76
C THR A 194 -4.71 -27.02 9.11
N ILE A 195 -4.66 -25.98 8.26
CA ILE A 195 -5.83 -25.54 7.50
C ILE A 195 -6.32 -26.63 6.55
N TRP A 196 -5.42 -27.35 5.87
CA TRP A 196 -5.79 -28.47 5.01
C TRP A 196 -6.51 -29.58 5.79
N ASP A 197 -5.97 -29.94 6.96
CA ASP A 197 -6.57 -30.95 7.84
C ASP A 197 -7.99 -30.51 8.26
N TRP A 198 -8.19 -29.23 8.61
CA TRP A 198 -9.51 -28.70 8.98
C TRP A 198 -10.50 -28.61 7.80
N LEU A 199 -10.05 -28.19 6.61
CA LEU A 199 -10.90 -28.16 5.41
C LEU A 199 -11.40 -29.56 5.05
N ASN A 200 -10.52 -30.56 5.13
CA ASN A 200 -10.87 -31.97 4.91
C ASN A 200 -11.86 -32.47 5.97
N GLU A 201 -11.58 -32.21 7.26
CA GLU A 201 -12.45 -32.64 8.35
C GLU A 201 -13.87 -32.06 8.25
N TYR A 202 -13.99 -30.80 7.84
CA TYR A 202 -15.29 -30.15 7.64
C TYR A 202 -15.95 -30.44 6.29
N ASN A 203 -15.29 -31.21 5.42
CA ASN A 203 -15.71 -31.47 4.04
C ASN A 203 -15.95 -30.17 3.24
N ILE A 204 -15.10 -29.17 3.43
CA ILE A 204 -15.13 -27.92 2.67
C ILE A 204 -14.39 -28.17 1.34
N PRO A 205 -15.04 -27.95 0.18
CA PRO A 205 -14.40 -28.19 -1.12
C PRO A 205 -13.12 -27.40 -1.28
N ILE A 206 -12.04 -28.13 -1.49
CA ILE A 206 -10.73 -27.56 -1.76
C ILE A 206 -10.72 -27.04 -3.20
N ASN A 207 -10.27 -25.81 -3.39
CA ASN A 207 -10.03 -25.31 -4.75
C ASN A 207 -8.75 -25.97 -5.30
N GLU A 208 -8.92 -27.12 -5.95
CA GLU A 208 -7.84 -27.96 -6.50
C GLU A 208 -6.92 -27.20 -7.47
N SER A 209 -7.42 -26.10 -8.05
CA SER A 209 -6.66 -25.23 -8.95
C SER A 209 -5.37 -24.68 -8.31
N ASN A 210 -5.32 -24.59 -6.98
CA ASN A 210 -4.15 -24.14 -6.22
C ASN A 210 -3.29 -25.29 -5.65
N TYR A 211 -3.87 -26.48 -5.43
CA TYR A 211 -3.14 -27.63 -4.90
C TYR A 211 -2.36 -28.38 -5.99
N ASN A 212 -2.94 -28.49 -7.19
CA ASN A 212 -2.37 -29.28 -8.28
C ASN A 212 -1.67 -28.47 -9.38
N LYS A 213 -1.62 -27.13 -9.33
CA LYS A 213 -0.91 -26.34 -10.36
C LYS A 213 0.62 -26.53 -10.35
N SER A 214 1.21 -27.05 -9.27
CA SER A 214 2.62 -27.48 -9.28
C SER A 214 2.85 -28.77 -10.05
N VAL A 215 1.78 -29.49 -10.40
CA VAL A 215 1.84 -30.71 -11.20
C VAL A 215 1.72 -30.32 -12.68
N ARG A 216 2.89 -30.16 -13.32
CA ARG A 216 3.13 -30.28 -14.78
C ARG A 216 3.12 -29.04 -15.70
N LEU A 217 3.37 -27.82 -15.23
CA LEU A 217 3.99 -26.84 -16.12
C LEU A 217 5.51 -27.02 -16.13
N LYS A 218 6.00 -28.18 -16.58
CA LYS A 218 7.44 -28.38 -16.80
C LYS A 218 7.74 -27.90 -18.23
N LEU A 219 8.44 -26.77 -18.33
CA LEU A 219 8.97 -26.32 -19.61
C LEU A 219 9.84 -27.41 -20.23
N SER A 220 9.75 -27.57 -21.55
CA SER A 220 10.74 -28.30 -22.32
C SER A 220 12.11 -27.62 -22.19
N ASN A 221 13.18 -28.39 -22.43
CA ASN A 221 14.53 -27.84 -22.41
C ASN A 221 14.70 -26.72 -23.46
N GLU A 222 13.98 -26.78 -24.58
CA GLU A 222 14.05 -25.81 -25.68
C GLU A 222 13.36 -24.50 -25.32
N GLU A 223 12.18 -24.56 -24.71
CA GLU A 223 11.50 -23.36 -24.21
C GLU A 223 12.31 -22.67 -23.11
N LEU A 224 12.86 -23.45 -22.18
CA LEU A 224 13.70 -22.90 -21.10
C LEU A 224 14.96 -22.22 -21.66
N LEU A 225 15.62 -22.83 -22.66
CA LEU A 225 16.75 -22.21 -23.35
C LEU A 225 16.34 -20.93 -24.09
N THR A 226 15.15 -20.89 -24.69
CA THR A 226 14.63 -19.70 -25.39
C THR A 226 14.50 -18.51 -24.45
N TYR A 227 13.92 -18.72 -23.25
CA TYR A 227 13.84 -17.67 -22.23
C TYR A 227 15.22 -17.17 -21.79
N ILE A 228 16.20 -18.08 -21.62
CA ILE A 228 17.57 -17.72 -21.25
C ILE A 228 18.24 -16.89 -22.36
N ILE A 229 18.09 -17.29 -23.63
CA ILE A 229 18.63 -16.55 -24.79
C ILE A 229 18.02 -15.16 -24.87
N GLN A 230 16.72 -15.03 -24.59
CA GLN A 230 16.01 -13.74 -24.52
C GLN A 230 16.43 -12.88 -23.30
N GLY A 231 17.27 -13.41 -22.40
CA GLY A 231 17.79 -12.67 -21.24
C GLY A 231 16.86 -12.63 -20.04
N TYR A 232 15.86 -13.52 -19.96
CA TYR A 232 15.01 -13.62 -18.79
C TYR A 232 15.80 -14.16 -17.60
N THR A 233 15.69 -13.48 -16.46
CA THR A 233 16.22 -13.96 -15.19
C THR A 233 15.42 -15.15 -14.68
N ARG A 234 16.02 -15.97 -13.81
CA ARG A 234 15.31 -17.11 -13.16
C ARG A 234 14.00 -16.70 -12.49
N GLN A 235 13.93 -15.48 -11.93
CA GLN A 235 12.71 -14.98 -11.30
C GLN A 235 11.65 -14.66 -12.35
N GLN A 236 12.01 -13.97 -13.43
CA GLN A 236 11.05 -13.66 -14.50
C GLN A 236 10.50 -14.93 -15.15
N ILE A 237 11.33 -15.94 -15.41
CA ILE A 237 10.86 -17.23 -15.93
C ILE A 237 9.89 -17.88 -14.93
N ALA A 238 10.22 -17.84 -13.64
CA ALA A 238 9.39 -18.40 -12.58
C ALA A 238 8.02 -17.72 -12.50
N ASP A 239 7.99 -16.38 -12.58
CA ASP A 239 6.77 -15.58 -12.56
C ASP A 239 5.91 -15.85 -13.81
N THR A 240 6.52 -15.92 -15.00
CA THR A 240 5.82 -16.20 -16.27
C THR A 240 5.15 -17.58 -16.26
N ILE A 241 5.81 -18.60 -15.72
CA ILE A 241 5.32 -19.99 -15.73
C ILE A 241 4.50 -20.32 -14.47
N GLY A 242 4.49 -19.44 -13.47
CA GLY A 242 3.78 -19.66 -12.22
C GLY A 242 4.41 -20.74 -11.33
N VAL A 243 5.75 -20.83 -11.34
CA VAL A 243 6.51 -21.77 -10.49
C VAL A 243 7.46 -21.02 -9.56
N HIS A 244 8.02 -21.72 -8.56
CA HIS A 244 9.01 -21.10 -7.68
C HIS A 244 10.37 -20.96 -8.38
N LYS A 245 11.11 -19.87 -8.11
CA LYS A 245 12.45 -19.61 -8.67
C LYS A 245 13.43 -20.78 -8.47
N ALA A 246 13.34 -21.47 -7.34
CA ALA A 246 14.18 -22.64 -7.04
C ALA A 246 13.92 -23.80 -8.04
N THR A 247 12.69 -23.96 -8.51
CA THR A 247 12.31 -24.97 -9.52
C THR A 247 13.01 -24.69 -10.85
N ILE A 248 12.99 -23.43 -11.29
CA ILE A 248 13.74 -23.00 -12.49
C ILE A 248 15.24 -23.28 -12.33
N GLY A 249 15.80 -23.02 -11.14
CA GLY A 249 17.20 -23.35 -10.83
C GLY A 249 17.53 -24.82 -11.02
N LYS A 250 16.65 -25.73 -10.55
CA LYS A 250 16.79 -27.18 -10.75
C LYS A 250 16.68 -27.57 -12.23
N TRP A 251 15.75 -26.99 -12.99
CA TRP A 251 15.61 -27.28 -14.42
C TRP A 251 16.83 -26.83 -15.21
N ILE A 252 17.37 -25.63 -14.93
CA ILE A 252 18.59 -25.15 -15.58
C ILE A 252 19.78 -26.06 -15.26
N ALA A 253 19.91 -26.53 -14.01
CA ALA A 253 20.97 -27.45 -13.62
C ALA A 253 20.89 -28.81 -14.34
N SER A 254 19.71 -29.19 -14.84
CA SER A 254 19.51 -30.41 -15.62
C SER A 254 19.71 -30.25 -17.14
N LEU A 255 19.95 -29.02 -17.64
CA LEU A 255 20.19 -28.77 -19.06
C LEU A 255 21.58 -29.29 -19.49
N PRO A 256 21.74 -29.74 -20.75
CA PRO A 256 23.05 -30.02 -21.33
C PRO A 256 23.97 -28.79 -21.26
N LYS A 257 25.19 -28.98 -20.75
CA LYS A 257 26.14 -27.88 -20.45
C LYS A 257 26.56 -27.10 -21.70
N ASP A 258 26.70 -27.78 -22.83
CA ASP A 258 27.03 -27.23 -24.15
C ASP A 258 25.95 -26.25 -24.64
N LYS A 259 24.68 -26.66 -24.59
CA LYS A 259 23.54 -25.81 -24.97
C LYS A 259 23.39 -24.61 -24.05
N LEU A 260 23.61 -24.81 -22.74
CA LEU A 260 23.56 -23.73 -21.77
C LEU A 260 24.70 -22.72 -22.00
N ALA A 261 25.92 -23.18 -22.29
CA ALA A 261 27.05 -22.30 -22.58
C ALA A 261 26.81 -21.45 -23.84
N GLN A 262 26.22 -22.04 -24.89
CA GLN A 262 25.84 -21.31 -26.10
C GLN A 262 24.77 -20.24 -25.82
N ALA A 263 23.78 -20.57 -24.97
CA ALA A 263 22.73 -19.63 -24.57
C ALA A 263 23.26 -18.48 -23.70
N VAL A 264 24.10 -18.77 -22.71
CA VAL A 264 24.69 -17.77 -21.80
C VAL A 264 25.70 -16.87 -22.53
N GLY A 265 26.42 -17.42 -23.52
CA GLY A 265 27.27 -16.61 -24.41
C GLY A 265 26.48 -15.52 -25.14
N LYS A 266 25.27 -15.85 -25.61
CA LYS A 266 24.32 -14.89 -26.22
C LYS A 266 23.68 -13.96 -25.19
N GLU A 267 23.39 -14.44 -23.98
CA GLU A 267 22.88 -13.61 -22.87
C GLU A 267 23.86 -12.49 -22.50
N LYS A 268 25.17 -12.80 -22.42
CA LYS A 268 26.20 -11.79 -22.12
C LYS A 268 26.28 -10.71 -23.20
N TYR A 269 26.10 -11.10 -24.46
CA TYR A 269 25.99 -10.19 -25.60
C TYR A 269 24.73 -9.29 -25.49
N ASN A 270 23.57 -9.88 -25.18
CA ASN A 270 22.31 -9.15 -25.02
C ASN A 270 22.32 -8.20 -23.82
N LYS A 271 22.94 -8.57 -22.70
CA LYS A 271 23.11 -7.71 -21.52
C LYS A 271 23.96 -6.47 -21.85
N ASN A 272 25.02 -6.64 -22.64
CA ASN A 272 25.86 -5.53 -23.07
C ASN A 272 25.08 -4.55 -23.96
N ILE A 273 24.31 -5.06 -24.93
CA ILE A 273 23.44 -4.25 -25.78
C ILE A 273 22.38 -3.52 -24.95
N TYR A 274 21.71 -4.20 -24.03
CA TYR A 274 20.72 -3.58 -23.13
C TYR A 274 21.34 -2.44 -22.32
N MET A 275 22.53 -2.66 -21.73
CA MET A 275 23.23 -1.62 -20.97
C MET A 275 23.65 -0.44 -21.86
N GLN A 276 24.02 -0.69 -23.11
CA GLN A 276 24.32 0.36 -24.08
C GLN A 276 23.07 1.17 -24.43
N ILE A 277 21.93 0.54 -24.71
CA ILE A 277 20.64 1.20 -24.95
C ILE A 277 20.24 2.04 -23.72
N LYS A 278 20.35 1.49 -22.51
CA LYS A 278 20.03 2.20 -21.27
C LYS A 278 20.89 3.45 -21.08
N ARG A 279 22.20 3.36 -21.36
CA ARG A 279 23.12 4.51 -21.32
C ARG A 279 22.75 5.55 -22.38
N THR A 280 22.43 5.14 -23.60
CA THR A 280 22.00 6.04 -24.67
C THR A 280 20.70 6.76 -24.30
N LYS A 281 19.71 6.05 -23.75
CA LYS A 281 18.45 6.65 -23.28
C LYS A 281 18.68 7.68 -22.18
N ALA A 282 19.59 7.42 -21.24
CA ALA A 282 19.95 8.39 -20.21
C ALA A 282 20.61 9.65 -20.81
N LYS A 283 21.50 9.50 -21.80
CA LYS A 283 22.11 10.63 -22.51
C LYS A 283 21.08 11.47 -23.25
N LEU A 284 20.15 10.85 -23.97
CA LEU A 284 19.05 11.54 -24.66
C LEU A 284 18.17 12.33 -23.68
N LYS A 285 17.87 11.76 -22.50
CA LYS A 285 17.10 12.46 -21.46
C LYS A 285 17.82 13.72 -20.99
N ILE A 286 19.13 13.64 -20.75
CA ILE A 286 19.96 14.80 -20.35
C ILE A 286 19.98 15.86 -21.46
N GLN A 287 20.13 15.44 -22.72
CA GLN A 287 20.08 16.36 -23.87
C GLN A 287 18.73 17.08 -23.96
N HIS A 288 17.62 16.36 -23.76
CA HIS A 288 16.29 16.96 -23.76
C HIS A 288 16.11 17.98 -22.61
N TYR A 289 16.57 17.67 -21.40
CA TYR A 289 16.55 18.66 -20.31
C TYR A 289 17.39 19.91 -20.61
N ARG A 290 18.56 19.74 -21.23
CA ARG A 290 19.39 20.88 -21.66
C ARG A 290 18.69 21.71 -22.73
N GLN A 291 18.03 21.07 -23.68
CA GLN A 291 17.28 21.76 -24.72
C GLN A 291 16.13 22.56 -24.11
N ASN A 292 15.33 21.96 -23.23
CA ASN A 292 14.21 22.65 -22.57
C ASN A 292 14.68 23.85 -21.74
N TYR A 293 15.87 23.79 -21.11
CA TYR A 293 16.46 24.93 -20.41
C TYR A 293 16.92 26.03 -21.36
N ILE A 294 17.53 25.69 -22.50
CA ILE A 294 17.88 26.67 -23.53
C ILE A 294 16.61 27.36 -24.04
N ASP A 295 15.58 26.57 -24.36
CA ASP A 295 14.31 27.09 -24.86
C ASP A 295 13.62 28.02 -23.84
N SER A 296 13.70 27.71 -22.53
CA SER A 296 13.16 28.61 -21.49
C SER A 296 13.93 29.92 -21.39
N VAL A 297 15.27 29.87 -21.46
CA VAL A 297 16.11 31.09 -21.43
C VAL A 297 15.85 31.94 -22.68
N VAL A 298 15.75 31.34 -23.86
CA VAL A 298 15.40 32.06 -25.10
C VAL A 298 14.03 32.72 -24.98
N SER A 299 13.04 32.02 -24.44
CA SER A 299 11.70 32.58 -24.24
C SER A 299 11.68 33.74 -23.22
N GLU A 300 12.53 33.72 -22.19
CA GLU A 300 12.70 34.85 -21.27
C GLU A 300 13.36 36.04 -21.95
N MET A 301 14.43 35.82 -22.72
CA MET A 301 15.09 36.87 -23.47
C MET A 301 14.13 37.54 -24.47
N GLU A 302 13.34 36.75 -25.22
CA GLU A 302 12.36 37.29 -26.17
C GLU A 302 11.31 38.19 -25.50
N LYS A 303 10.95 37.94 -24.24
CA LYS A 303 10.03 38.80 -23.48
C LYS A 303 10.64 40.14 -23.07
N GLU A 304 11.96 40.21 -22.91
CA GLU A 304 12.65 41.47 -22.56
C GLU A 304 12.86 42.40 -23.77
N PHE A 305 12.79 41.85 -24.99
CA PHE A 305 12.99 42.60 -26.24
C PHE A 305 11.70 43.13 -26.89
N ILE A 306 10.52 42.79 -26.36
CA ILE A 306 9.19 43.26 -26.82
C ILE A 306 8.67 44.34 -25.87
#